data_AF-A0A8H9ZG94-F1
#
_entry.id   AF-A0A8H9ZG94-F1
#
_cell.length_a   1.000
_cell.length_b   1.000
_cell.length_c   1.000
_cell.angle_alpha   90.00
_cell.angle_beta   90.00
_cell.angle_gamma   90.00
#
_symmetry.space_group_name_H-M   'P 1'
#
loop_
_entity.id
_entity.type
_entity.pdbx_description
1 polymer ?
#
loop_
_entity_poly.entity_id
_entity_poly.type
_entity_poly.pdbx_seq_one_letter_code
_entity_poly.pdbx_strand_id
1 'polypeptide(L)'
;MNGIIKEERECGSRVAYRELAMGDLALPSWFSGAADVLSVLGFIITGWVGWQARALKEYFFNRVRIGEILPEISKDSEELLKAIREWENSTGDAQRVHLAISQIKGRLSNLKGKLKSDEKRSLTIVLAKVERRRFYFFSGKVSEITQADAWEIARDLNSMIVQVESGHKDSNWRQR
;
A
#
# COMPACT_ATOMS: atom_id res chain seq x y z
N MET A 1 -61.17 31.77 70.01
CA MET A 1 -60.64 30.40 70.12
C MET A 1 -60.86 29.70 68.78
N ASN A 2 -59.86 28.94 68.33
CA ASN A 2 -59.77 28.11 67.13
C ASN A 2 -59.38 28.83 65.83
N GLY A 3 -58.20 28.49 65.29
CA GLY A 3 -57.88 28.80 63.89
C GLY A 3 -56.41 28.83 63.45
N ILE A 4 -55.41 28.51 64.27
CA ILE A 4 -53.99 28.62 63.85
C ILE A 4 -53.17 27.39 64.27
N ILE A 5 -53.43 26.22 63.68
CA ILE A 5 -52.46 25.12 63.62
C ILE A 5 -52.78 24.25 62.39
N LYS A 6 -52.35 24.64 61.18
CA LYS A 6 -52.45 23.74 60.03
C LYS A 6 -51.55 24.08 58.84
N GLU A 7 -50.25 24.30 59.00
CA GLU A 7 -49.40 24.44 57.80
C GLU A 7 -47.89 24.18 57.94
N GLU A 8 -47.42 23.27 58.80
CA GLU A 8 -45.97 22.95 58.86
C GLU A 8 -45.63 21.45 58.89
N ARG A 9 -46.30 20.61 58.08
CA ARG A 9 -45.95 19.17 58.03
C ARG A 9 -45.83 18.54 56.64
N GLU A 10 -45.58 19.31 55.59
CA GLU A 10 -45.43 18.71 54.24
C GLU A 10 -44.11 19.01 53.51
N CYS A 11 -43.18 19.75 54.13
CA CYS A 11 -41.86 20.01 53.54
C CYS A 11 -40.74 19.04 54.02
N GLY A 12 -41.09 18.00 54.78
CA GLY A 12 -40.11 17.03 55.31
C GLY A 12 -40.01 15.70 54.53
N SER A 13 -41.04 15.32 53.77
CA SER A 13 -41.11 13.97 53.18
C SER A 13 -40.47 13.84 51.80
N ARG A 14 -40.26 14.93 51.05
CA ARG A 14 -39.73 14.82 49.67
C ARG A 14 -38.20 14.66 49.57
N VAL A 15 -37.47 14.88 50.67
CA VAL A 15 -36.00 14.72 50.68
C VAL A 15 -35.60 13.27 50.97
N ALA A 16 -36.42 12.50 51.69
CA ALA A 16 -36.09 11.15 52.12
C ALA A 16 -36.11 10.09 51.00
N TYR A 17 -36.78 10.35 49.87
CA TYR A 17 -36.85 9.38 48.77
C TYR A 17 -35.74 9.54 47.73
N ARG A 18 -34.91 10.58 47.80
CA ARG A 18 -33.82 10.80 46.84
C ARG A 18 -32.53 10.07 47.20
N GLU A 19 -32.39 9.62 48.45
CA GLU A 19 -31.19 8.90 48.90
C GLU A 19 -31.29 7.36 48.80
N LEU A 20 -32.49 6.80 48.60
CA LEU A 20 -32.67 5.34 48.52
C LEU A 20 -32.53 4.75 47.10
N ALA A 21 -32.34 5.59 46.08
CA ALA A 21 -32.19 5.16 44.68
C ALA A 21 -30.74 5.20 44.17
N MET A 22 -29.76 5.34 45.07
CA MET A 22 -28.35 5.04 44.81
C MET A 22 -27.87 4.08 45.89
N GLY A 23 -28.57 2.96 46.05
CA GLY A 23 -27.93 1.78 46.59
C GLY A 23 -26.79 1.47 45.63
N ASP A 24 -25.58 1.82 46.03
CA ASP A 24 -24.36 1.37 45.39
C ASP A 24 -24.53 -0.13 45.17
N LEU A 25 -24.80 -0.54 43.93
CA LEU A 25 -24.45 -1.86 43.47
C LEU A 25 -22.92 -1.89 43.50
N ALA A 26 -22.38 -2.02 44.71
CA ALA A 26 -20.98 -2.14 45.00
C ALA A 26 -20.57 -3.48 44.40
N LEU A 27 -20.18 -3.43 43.13
CA LEU A 27 -19.61 -4.55 42.43
C LEU A 27 -18.45 -5.07 43.28
N PRO A 28 -18.34 -6.40 43.47
CA PRO A 28 -17.27 -6.98 44.26
C PRO A 28 -15.91 -6.41 43.84
N SER A 29 -15.01 -6.15 44.80
CA SER A 29 -13.71 -5.50 44.54
C SER A 29 -12.85 -6.20 43.48
N TRP A 30 -13.05 -7.51 43.27
CA TRP A 30 -12.40 -8.27 42.20
C TRP A 30 -12.84 -7.83 40.79
N PHE A 31 -14.08 -7.33 40.64
CA PHE A 31 -14.63 -6.86 39.37
C PHE A 31 -13.96 -5.57 38.90
N SER A 32 -13.68 -4.65 39.83
CA SER A 32 -12.94 -3.41 39.53
C SER A 32 -11.53 -3.72 39.04
N GLY A 33 -10.81 -4.63 39.69
CA GLY A 33 -9.48 -5.05 39.25
C GLY A 33 -9.49 -5.76 37.90
N ALA A 34 -10.52 -6.56 37.63
CA ALA A 34 -10.71 -7.19 36.33
C ALA A 34 -10.96 -6.16 35.21
N ALA A 35 -11.76 -5.12 35.47
CA ALA A 35 -12.07 -4.07 34.51
C ALA A 35 -10.84 -3.26 34.10
N ASP A 36 -9.94 -2.95 35.05
CA ASP A 36 -8.69 -2.26 34.77
C ASP A 36 -7.75 -3.09 33.89
N VAL A 37 -7.59 -4.39 34.22
CA VAL A 37 -6.77 -5.32 33.43
C VAL A 37 -7.34 -5.50 32.02
N LEU A 38 -8.67 -5.63 31.89
CA LEU A 38 -9.34 -5.78 30.60
C LEU A 38 -9.17 -4.52 29.73
N SER A 39 -9.21 -3.34 30.35
CA SER A 39 -9.04 -2.05 29.65
C SER A 39 -7.62 -1.89 29.10
N VAL A 40 -6.61 -2.27 29.87
CA VAL A 40 -5.20 -2.25 29.41
C VAL A 40 -4.99 -3.25 28.27
N LEU A 41 -5.53 -4.47 28.41
CA LEU A 41 -5.45 -5.48 27.34
C LEU A 41 -6.17 -5.02 26.07
N GLY A 42 -7.37 -4.45 26.22
CA GLY A 42 -8.15 -3.88 25.12
C GLY A 42 -7.38 -2.78 24.38
N PHE A 43 -6.70 -1.91 25.12
CA PHE A 43 -5.87 -0.85 24.53
C PHE A 43 -4.68 -1.41 23.73
N ILE A 44 -3.98 -2.43 24.25
CA ILE A 44 -2.87 -3.09 23.55
C ILE A 44 -3.36 -3.75 22.27
N ILE A 45 -4.46 -4.50 22.33
CA ILE A 45 -5.06 -5.14 21.14
C ILE A 45 -5.48 -4.10 20.12
N THR A 46 -6.10 -2.99 20.55
CA THR A 46 -6.51 -1.90 19.66
C THR A 46 -5.30 -1.25 18.97
N GLY A 47 -4.21 -1.01 19.71
CA GLY A 47 -2.98 -0.50 19.14
C GLY A 47 -2.35 -1.45 18.13
N TRP A 48 -2.34 -2.75 18.45
CA TRP A 48 -1.84 -3.80 17.57
C TRP A 48 -2.65 -3.89 16.26
N VAL A 49 -3.98 -3.91 16.37
CA VAL A 49 -4.88 -3.92 15.20
C VAL A 49 -4.70 -2.64 14.38
N GLY A 50 -4.54 -1.48 15.03
CA GLY A 50 -4.27 -0.22 14.35
C GLY A 50 -2.96 -0.23 13.55
N TRP A 51 -1.92 -0.87 14.09
CA TRP A 51 -0.66 -1.05 13.36
C TRP A 51 -0.84 -1.97 12.14
N GLN A 52 -1.52 -3.10 12.32
CA GLN A 52 -1.83 -4.00 11.19
C GLN A 52 -2.67 -3.29 10.13
N ALA A 53 -3.67 -2.52 10.53
CA ALA A 53 -4.52 -1.75 9.63
C ALA A 53 -3.73 -0.70 8.84
N ARG A 54 -2.75 -0.04 9.46
CA ARG A 54 -1.85 0.89 8.77
C ARG A 54 -0.99 0.18 7.71
N ALA A 55 -0.36 -0.93 8.07
CA ALA A 55 0.43 -1.72 7.13
C ALA A 55 -0.43 -2.23 5.96
N LEU A 56 -1.67 -2.63 6.24
CA LEU A 56 -2.61 -3.09 5.23
C LEU A 56 -3.10 -1.96 4.32
N LYS A 57 -3.36 -0.76 4.88
CA LYS A 57 -3.73 0.43 4.10
C LYS A 57 -2.62 0.79 3.12
N GLU A 58 -1.37 0.84 3.58
CA GLU A 58 -0.21 1.15 2.74
C GLU A 58 -0.03 0.10 1.63
N TYR A 59 -0.27 -1.17 1.96
CA TYR A 59 -0.29 -2.27 1.00
C TYR A 59 -1.37 -2.09 -0.09
N PHE A 60 -2.61 -1.77 0.29
CA PHE A 60 -3.71 -1.57 -0.65
C PHE A 60 -3.50 -0.34 -1.55
N PHE A 61 -3.11 0.80 -0.98
CA PHE A 61 -2.88 2.03 -1.76
C PHE A 61 -1.75 1.86 -2.79
N ASN A 62 -0.70 1.11 -2.45
CA ASN A 62 0.36 0.79 -3.41
C ASN A 62 -0.14 -0.16 -4.51
N ARG A 63 -0.95 -1.18 -4.18
CA ARG A 63 -1.49 -2.13 -5.17
C ARG A 63 -2.46 -1.49 -6.16
N VAL A 64 -3.37 -0.62 -5.71
CA VAL A 64 -4.31 0.09 -6.61
C VAL A 64 -3.55 0.92 -7.65
N ARG A 65 -2.51 1.64 -7.23
CA ARG A 65 -1.66 2.43 -8.14
C ARG A 65 -0.79 1.59 -9.06
N ILE A 66 -0.40 0.38 -8.66
CA ILE A 66 0.33 -0.55 -9.54
C ILE A 66 -0.58 -0.97 -10.71
N GLY A 67 -1.87 -1.17 -10.48
CA GLY A 67 -2.86 -1.48 -11.53
C GLY A 67 -2.99 -0.40 -12.61
N GLU A 68 -2.77 0.87 -12.26
CA GLU A 68 -2.79 1.98 -13.22
C GLU A 68 -1.48 2.07 -14.04
N ILE A 69 -0.34 1.75 -13.43
CA ILE A 69 0.98 1.86 -14.06
C ILE A 69 1.28 0.65 -14.97
N LEU A 70 0.72 -0.53 -14.68
CA LEU A 70 0.89 -1.73 -15.50
C LEU A 70 0.50 -1.55 -16.98
N PRO A 71 -0.70 -1.07 -17.33
CA PRO A 71 -1.10 -0.91 -18.73
C PRO A 71 -0.23 0.11 -19.46
N GLU A 72 0.27 1.13 -18.75
CA GLU A 72 1.23 2.08 -19.32
C GLU A 72 2.58 1.42 -19.64
N ILE A 73 3.11 0.59 -18.75
CA ILE A 73 4.36 -0.15 -18.99
C ILE A 73 4.17 -1.19 -20.10
N SER A 74 3.00 -1.83 -20.17
CA SER A 74 2.66 -2.75 -21.27
C SER A 74 2.66 -2.04 -22.61
N LYS A 75 2.05 -0.85 -22.68
CA LYS A 75 2.02 -0.03 -23.89
C LYS A 75 3.43 0.40 -24.32
N ASP A 76 4.27 0.84 -23.38
CA ASP A 76 5.66 1.21 -23.67
C ASP A 76 6.47 -0.02 -24.13
N SER A 77 6.20 -1.21 -23.58
CA SER A 77 6.82 -2.48 -24.00
C SER A 77 6.42 -2.86 -25.43
N GLU A 78 5.16 -2.67 -25.81
CA GLU A 78 4.71 -2.85 -27.19
C GLU A 78 5.38 -1.87 -28.15
N GLU A 79 5.54 -0.61 -27.73
CA GLU A 79 6.25 0.42 -28.50
C GLU A 79 7.74 0.08 -28.66
N LEU A 80 8.38 -0.45 -27.62
CA LEU A 80 9.75 -0.98 -27.69
C LEU A 80 9.85 -2.14 -28.69
N LEU A 81 8.95 -3.12 -28.63
CA LEU A 81 8.92 -4.25 -29.57
C LEU A 81 8.73 -3.77 -31.01
N LYS A 82 7.87 -2.78 -31.23
CA LYS A 82 7.68 -2.17 -32.55
C LYS A 82 8.95 -1.47 -33.03
N ALA A 83 9.60 -0.68 -32.17
CA ALA A 83 10.85 0.00 -32.50
C ALA A 83 11.99 -0.97 -32.84
N ILE A 84 12.09 -2.10 -32.12
CA ILE A 84 13.08 -3.16 -32.41
C ILE A 84 12.81 -3.81 -33.78
N ARG A 85 11.54 -4.11 -34.10
CA ARG A 85 11.16 -4.67 -35.40
C ARG A 85 11.39 -3.70 -36.56
N GLU A 86 11.12 -2.41 -36.36
CA GLU A 86 11.41 -1.37 -37.36
C GLU A 86 12.92 -1.24 -37.61
N TRP A 87 13.73 -1.32 -36.55
CA TRP A 87 15.18 -1.30 -36.66
C TRP A 87 15.72 -2.53 -37.43
N GLU A 88 15.16 -3.72 -37.18
CA GLU A 88 15.50 -4.96 -37.90
C GLU A 88 15.19 -4.86 -39.41
N ASN A 89 14.04 -4.26 -39.76
CA ASN A 89 13.59 -4.10 -41.13
C ASN A 89 14.27 -2.92 -41.86
N SER A 90 15.36 -2.37 -41.34
CA SER A 90 16.13 -1.25 -41.90
C SER A 90 15.32 0.04 -42.14
N THR A 91 14.10 0.11 -41.59
CA THR A 91 13.17 1.25 -41.72
C THR A 91 13.21 2.14 -40.48
N GLY A 92 13.80 1.65 -39.38
CA GLY A 92 13.90 2.32 -38.09
C GLY A 92 15.34 2.67 -37.71
N ASP A 93 15.46 3.66 -36.82
CA ASP A 93 16.71 4.14 -36.25
C ASP A 93 16.90 3.55 -34.84
N ALA A 94 18.11 3.12 -34.51
CA ALA A 94 18.50 2.69 -33.17
C ALA A 94 18.14 3.74 -32.10
N GLN A 95 18.14 5.03 -32.47
CA GLN A 95 17.76 6.13 -31.59
C GLN A 95 16.32 5.99 -31.04
N ARG A 96 15.37 5.42 -31.80
CA ARG A 96 14.01 5.17 -31.32
C ARG A 96 13.97 4.08 -30.25
N VAL A 97 14.74 3.02 -30.42
CA VAL A 97 14.88 1.95 -29.42
C VAL A 97 15.47 2.50 -28.13
N HIS A 98 16.50 3.36 -28.22
CA HIS A 98 17.09 4.02 -27.05
C HIS A 98 16.09 4.93 -26.30
N LEU A 99 15.26 5.66 -27.03
CA LEU A 99 14.24 6.53 -26.43
C LEU A 99 13.19 5.69 -25.67
N ALA A 100 12.69 4.62 -26.29
CA ALA A 100 11.73 3.71 -25.69
C ALA A 100 12.29 3.04 -24.43
N ILE A 101 13.53 2.54 -24.48
CA ILE A 101 14.23 1.97 -23.32
C ILE A 101 14.37 3.00 -22.19
N SER A 102 14.69 4.25 -22.52
CA SER A 102 14.85 5.33 -21.53
C SER A 102 13.54 5.70 -20.84
N GLN A 103 12.43 5.73 -21.58
CA GLN A 103 11.10 5.97 -21.04
C GLN A 103 10.68 4.84 -20.09
N ILE A 104 10.84 3.59 -20.53
CA ILE A 104 10.58 2.39 -19.74
C ILE A 104 11.41 2.41 -18.45
N LYS A 105 12.69 2.79 -18.52
CA LYS A 105 13.56 2.95 -17.34
C LYS A 105 12.98 3.94 -16.34
N GLY A 106 12.53 5.11 -16.79
CA GLY A 106 11.94 6.13 -15.94
C GLY A 106 10.71 5.60 -15.19
N ARG A 107 9.84 4.87 -15.88
CA ARG A 107 8.65 4.27 -15.27
C ARG A 107 8.99 3.11 -14.33
N LEU A 108 9.92 2.23 -14.70
CA LEU A 108 10.41 1.14 -13.85
C LEU A 108 11.03 1.65 -12.55
N SER A 109 11.82 2.73 -12.62
CA SER A 109 12.42 3.37 -11.44
C SER A 109 11.36 3.86 -10.46
N ASN A 110 10.31 4.49 -10.97
CA ASN A 110 9.17 4.93 -10.16
C ASN A 110 8.37 3.75 -9.56
N LEU A 111 8.37 2.59 -10.23
CA LEU A 111 7.70 1.39 -9.77
C LEU A 111 8.50 0.62 -8.70
N LYS A 112 9.83 0.75 -8.67
CA LYS A 112 10.73 0.08 -7.70
C LYS A 112 10.35 0.32 -6.25
N GLY A 113 9.89 1.52 -5.92
CA GLY A 113 9.46 1.87 -4.56
C GLY A 113 8.18 1.16 -4.11
N LYS A 114 7.36 0.68 -5.06
CA LYS A 114 5.96 0.28 -4.84
C LYS A 114 5.75 -1.25 -4.88
N LEU A 115 6.64 -2.00 -5.52
CA LEU A 115 6.54 -3.46 -5.69
C LEU A 115 6.91 -4.27 -4.44
N LYS A 116 6.56 -5.56 -4.38
CA LYS A 116 7.02 -6.50 -3.33
C LYS A 116 8.50 -6.89 -3.51
N SER A 117 9.13 -7.47 -2.48
CA SER A 117 10.54 -7.93 -2.53
C SER A 117 10.88 -8.78 -3.74
N ASP A 118 9.98 -9.69 -4.12
CA ASP A 118 10.23 -10.68 -5.17
C ASP A 118 10.11 -10.05 -6.56
N GLU A 119 9.07 -9.22 -6.75
CA GLU A 119 8.87 -8.41 -7.96
C GLU A 119 9.98 -7.35 -8.13
N LYS A 120 10.45 -6.75 -7.02
CA LYS A 120 11.59 -5.82 -6.99
C LYS A 120 12.87 -6.47 -7.48
N ARG A 121 13.08 -7.76 -7.22
CA ARG A 121 14.28 -8.47 -7.69
C ARG A 121 14.29 -8.57 -9.20
N SER A 122 13.19 -9.01 -9.82
CA SER A 122 13.04 -9.05 -11.28
C SER A 122 13.20 -7.67 -11.91
N LEU A 123 12.56 -6.65 -11.33
CA LEU A 123 12.69 -5.26 -11.79
C LEU A 123 14.12 -4.73 -11.68
N THR A 124 14.85 -5.09 -10.61
CA THR A 124 16.25 -4.70 -10.44
C THR A 124 17.16 -5.36 -11.47
N ILE A 125 16.88 -6.59 -11.87
CA ILE A 125 17.61 -7.30 -12.94
C ILE A 125 17.39 -6.59 -14.29
N VAL A 126 16.14 -6.27 -14.63
CA VAL A 126 15.80 -5.53 -15.87
C VAL A 126 16.45 -4.15 -15.86
N LEU A 127 16.36 -3.41 -14.75
CA LEU A 127 17.03 -2.11 -14.59
C LEU A 127 18.54 -2.23 -14.74
N ALA A 128 19.18 -3.24 -14.15
CA ALA A 128 20.62 -3.43 -14.27
C ALA A 128 21.07 -3.74 -15.72
N LYS A 129 20.23 -4.43 -16.50
CA LYS A 129 20.48 -4.68 -17.94
C LYS A 129 20.28 -3.43 -18.79
N VAL A 130 19.25 -2.64 -18.49
CA VAL A 130 19.02 -1.33 -19.12
C VAL A 130 20.10 -0.30 -18.71
N GLU A 131 20.65 -0.43 -17.51
CA GLU A 131 21.73 0.42 -16.98
C GLU A 131 23.14 -0.04 -17.37
N ARG A 132 23.28 -1.14 -18.12
CA ARG A 132 24.59 -1.70 -18.43
C ARG A 132 25.46 -0.65 -19.11
N ARG A 133 26.44 -0.17 -18.32
CA ARG A 133 27.47 0.85 -18.58
C ARG A 133 27.02 2.31 -18.60
N ARG A 134 26.86 2.86 -17.39
CA ARG A 134 27.44 4.17 -17.10
C ARG A 134 28.31 4.06 -15.84
N PHE A 135 29.53 3.54 -16.01
CA PHE A 135 30.58 3.81 -15.03
C PHE A 135 30.74 5.34 -15.00
N TYR A 136 30.58 5.94 -13.82
CA TYR A 136 30.58 7.39 -13.57
C TYR A 136 31.85 8.14 -14.04
N PHE A 137 32.84 7.46 -14.64
CA PHE A 137 34.13 8.00 -15.08
C PHE A 137 34.40 7.95 -16.59
N PHE A 138 33.56 7.29 -17.40
CA PHE A 138 33.74 7.29 -18.86
C PHE A 138 32.45 7.71 -19.56
N SER A 139 32.53 8.86 -20.24
CA SER A 139 31.58 9.32 -21.25
C SER A 139 31.62 8.41 -22.48
N GLY A 140 31.27 7.13 -22.29
CA GLY A 140 30.97 6.22 -23.40
C GLY A 140 29.63 6.63 -24.00
N LYS A 141 29.62 6.91 -25.31
CA LYS A 141 28.41 7.23 -26.05
C LYS A 141 27.33 6.17 -25.77
N VAL A 142 26.09 6.60 -25.70
CA VAL A 142 24.85 5.79 -25.59
C VAL A 142 24.65 4.86 -26.81
N SER A 143 25.70 4.55 -27.59
CA SER A 143 25.67 4.11 -28.99
C SER A 143 25.90 2.61 -29.19
N GLU A 144 26.04 1.79 -28.15
CA GLU A 144 26.42 0.37 -28.29
C GLU A 144 25.37 -0.61 -27.72
N ILE A 145 24.08 -0.27 -27.76
CA ILE A 145 23.07 -1.33 -27.58
C ILE A 145 22.98 -2.11 -28.88
N THR A 146 23.37 -3.38 -28.85
CA THR A 146 23.20 -4.26 -30.01
C THR A 146 21.75 -4.70 -30.14
N GLN A 147 21.37 -5.17 -31.33
CA GLN A 147 20.03 -5.68 -31.58
C GLN A 147 19.69 -6.90 -30.71
N ALA A 148 20.69 -7.73 -30.44
CA ALA A 148 20.57 -8.85 -29.51
C ALA A 148 20.26 -8.39 -28.08
N ASP A 149 20.96 -7.36 -27.59
CA ASP A 149 20.73 -6.78 -26.27
C ASP A 149 19.32 -6.17 -26.16
N ALA A 150 18.86 -5.47 -27.19
CA ALA A 150 17.52 -4.87 -27.22
C ALA A 150 16.41 -5.94 -27.14
N TRP A 151 16.57 -7.04 -27.87
CA TRP A 151 15.66 -8.19 -27.81
C TRP A 151 15.68 -8.90 -26.46
N GLU A 152 16.84 -9.01 -25.82
CA GLU A 152 16.96 -9.56 -24.47
C GLU A 152 16.24 -8.68 -23.44
N ILE A 153 16.45 -7.36 -23.50
CA ILE A 153 15.76 -6.39 -22.63
C ILE A 153 14.25 -6.47 -22.81
N ALA A 154 13.76 -6.52 -24.07
CA ALA A 154 12.33 -6.62 -24.35
C ALA A 154 11.72 -7.93 -23.82
N ARG A 155 12.44 -9.05 -23.94
CA ARG A 155 12.00 -10.34 -23.41
C ARG A 155 11.88 -10.33 -21.89
N ASP A 156 12.91 -9.82 -21.21
CA ASP A 156 12.93 -9.76 -19.75
C ASP A 156 11.89 -8.76 -19.21
N LEU A 157 11.69 -7.65 -19.90
CA LEU A 157 10.63 -6.69 -19.60
C LEU A 157 9.26 -7.34 -19.70
N ASN A 158 8.98 -8.07 -20.79
CA ASN A 158 7.71 -8.75 -20.97
C ASN A 158 7.49 -9.84 -19.90
N SER A 159 8.54 -10.60 -19.57
CA SER A 159 8.48 -11.59 -18.49
C SER A 159 8.17 -10.94 -17.13
N MET A 160 8.78 -9.79 -16.84
CA MET A 160 8.50 -9.02 -15.63
C MET A 160 7.07 -8.49 -15.62
N ILE A 161 6.56 -7.94 -16.74
CA ILE A 161 5.17 -7.47 -16.85
C ILE A 161 4.21 -8.61 -16.51
N VAL A 162 4.37 -9.78 -17.13
CA VAL A 162 3.55 -10.97 -16.85
C VAL A 162 3.65 -11.39 -15.38
N GLN A 163 4.85 -11.38 -14.79
CA GLN A 163 5.03 -11.73 -13.39
C GLN A 163 4.31 -10.75 -12.45
N VAL A 164 4.39 -9.45 -12.71
CA VAL A 164 3.73 -8.40 -11.92
C VAL A 164 2.21 -8.45 -12.14
N GLU A 165 1.75 -8.70 -13.37
CA GLU A 165 0.32 -8.85 -13.68
C GLU A 165 -0.28 -10.08 -12.99
N SER A 166 0.37 -11.23 -13.07
CA SER A 166 -0.05 -12.43 -12.35
C SER A 166 -0.02 -12.22 -10.85
N GLY A 167 1.02 -11.56 -10.30
CA GLY A 167 1.08 -11.21 -8.88
C GLY A 167 -0.04 -10.25 -8.44
N HIS A 168 -0.46 -9.34 -9.34
CA HIS A 168 -1.59 -8.45 -9.11
C HIS A 168 -2.93 -9.22 -9.16
N LYS A 169 -3.15 -10.05 -10.19
CA LYS A 169 -4.34 -10.93 -10.27
C LYS A 169 -4.41 -11.85 -9.04
N ASP A 170 -3.25 -12.35 -8.61
CA ASP A 170 -3.15 -13.22 -7.44
C ASP A 170 -3.54 -12.54 -6.13
N SER A 171 -3.21 -11.25 -6.04
CA SER A 171 -3.58 -10.43 -4.90
C SER A 171 -5.07 -10.04 -4.91
N ASN A 172 -5.72 -10.11 -6.07
CA ASN A 172 -7.12 -9.74 -6.25
C ASN A 172 -8.07 -10.93 -5.99
N TRP A 173 -7.68 -12.18 -6.30
CA TRP A 173 -8.52 -13.34 -5.98
C TRP A 173 -8.62 -13.64 -4.48
N ARG A 174 -7.60 -13.27 -3.69
CA ARG A 174 -7.66 -13.36 -2.22
C ARG A 174 -8.62 -12.36 -1.56
N GLN A 175 -9.28 -11.50 -2.34
CA GLN A 175 -10.22 -10.48 -1.87
C GLN A 175 -11.69 -10.86 -2.11
N ARG A 176 -11.97 -12.07 -2.60
CA ARG A 176 -13.31 -12.69 -2.56
C ARG A 176 -13.38 -13.71 -1.44
#